data_AF-A0AAU7C5U3-F1
#
_entry.id   AF-A0AAU7C5U3-F1
#
_cell.length_a   1.000
_cell.length_b   1.000
_cell.length_c   1.000
_cell.angle_alpha   90.00
_cell.angle_beta   90.00
_cell.angle_gamma   90.00
#
_symmetry.space_group_name_H-M   'P 1'
#
loop_
_entity.id
_entity.type
_entity.pdbx_description
1 polymer ?
#
loop_
_entity_poly.entity_id
_entity_poly.type
_entity_poly.pdbx_seq_one_letter_code
_entity_poly.pdbx_strand_id
1 'polypeptide(L)'
;MRRNEEELRTRITDAFQRVAARFPAYRKQMRTANEVTIREILERYYSDDAINSLRDQLVIDIGRAFEGVKRDGGVTLHETQVLDDYGGEAERIAARKLDFQERWQDLPDELLEAGWPLVFLDSNGFRFHLPAYMIWRLRYPFVPELGSDYLCGMLVGCTSSELWNLGLFDAEQAKTIYRFLKFCVEVETELPDFDADDLEFRESLEKWLALSQGV
;
A
#
# COMPACT_ATOMS: atom_id res chain seq x y z
N MET A 1 -3.98 14.76 30.29
CA MET A 1 -4.52 13.39 30.14
C MET A 1 -5.83 13.37 29.37
N ARG A 2 -6.93 13.99 29.82
CA ARG A 2 -8.23 13.98 29.11
C ARG A 2 -8.23 14.45 27.65
N ARG A 3 -7.39 15.43 27.30
CA ARG A 3 -7.29 15.97 25.92
C ARG A 3 -6.71 14.96 24.91
N ASN A 4 -5.78 14.11 25.34
CA ASN A 4 -5.16 13.10 24.48
C ASN A 4 -6.10 11.90 24.25
N GLU A 5 -6.93 11.58 25.25
CA GLU A 5 -7.91 10.48 25.19
C GLU A 5 -9.10 10.80 24.27
N GLU A 6 -9.53 12.07 24.24
CA GLU A 6 -10.59 12.55 23.35
C GLU A 6 -10.11 12.64 21.90
N GLU A 7 -8.89 13.14 21.66
CA GLU A 7 -8.25 13.14 20.33
C GLU A 7 -8.04 11.73 19.78
N LEU A 8 -7.58 10.79 20.62
CA LEU A 8 -7.43 9.38 20.26
C LEU A 8 -8.77 8.74 19.88
N ARG A 9 -9.82 8.94 20.71
CA ARG A 9 -11.18 8.46 20.42
C ARG A 9 -11.70 9.01 19.09
N THR A 10 -11.45 10.29 18.80
CA THR A 10 -11.82 10.90 17.53
C THR A 10 -11.08 10.23 16.37
N ARG A 11 -9.75 10.03 16.45
CA ARG A 11 -8.97 9.37 15.38
C ARG A 11 -9.44 7.95 15.10
N ILE A 12 -9.70 7.15 16.13
CA ILE A 12 -10.21 5.79 15.98
C ILE A 12 -11.62 5.80 15.39
N THR A 13 -12.49 6.69 15.88
CA THR A 13 -13.86 6.82 15.37
C THR A 13 -13.85 7.26 13.91
N ASP A 14 -12.99 8.22 13.54
CA ASP A 14 -12.81 8.67 12.17
C ASP A 14 -12.26 7.56 11.27
N ALA A 15 -11.23 6.83 11.70
CA ALA A 15 -10.68 5.71 10.95
C ALA A 15 -11.74 4.62 10.74
N PHE A 16 -12.48 4.27 11.80
CA PHE A 16 -13.56 3.30 11.74
C PHE A 16 -14.71 3.78 10.85
N GLN A 17 -15.13 5.04 10.95
CA GLN A 17 -16.18 5.60 10.11
C GLN A 17 -15.74 5.74 8.66
N ARG A 18 -14.48 6.10 8.38
CA ARG A 18 -13.92 6.12 7.01
C ARG A 18 -13.99 4.73 6.41
N VAL A 19 -13.48 3.71 7.11
CA VAL A 19 -13.55 2.32 6.64
C VAL A 19 -15.01 1.86 6.49
N ALA A 20 -15.87 2.09 7.48
CA ALA A 20 -17.26 1.62 7.45
C ALA A 20 -18.14 2.35 6.41
N ALA A 21 -17.89 3.62 6.14
CA ALA A 21 -18.60 4.40 5.12
C ALA A 21 -18.11 4.07 3.71
N ARG A 22 -16.80 3.82 3.56
CA ARG A 22 -16.13 3.54 2.29
C ARG A 22 -16.33 2.11 1.81
N PHE A 23 -16.45 1.16 2.73
CA PHE A 23 -16.61 -0.26 2.44
C PHE A 23 -17.95 -0.84 2.96
N PRO A 24 -19.11 -0.52 2.34
CA PRO A 24 -20.42 -0.99 2.81
C PRO A 24 -20.56 -2.51 2.87
N ALA A 25 -19.89 -3.23 1.97
CA ALA A 25 -19.84 -4.70 1.95
C ALA A 25 -19.14 -5.29 3.19
N TYR A 26 -18.15 -4.57 3.73
CA TYR A 26 -17.38 -4.96 4.92
C TYR A 26 -18.14 -4.78 6.23
N ARG A 27 -19.20 -3.97 6.24
CA ARG A 27 -20.09 -3.83 7.40
C ARG A 27 -20.69 -5.16 7.85
N LYS A 28 -20.81 -6.14 6.94
CA LYS A 28 -21.33 -7.48 7.23
C LYS A 28 -20.25 -8.45 7.74
N GLN A 29 -19.00 -8.34 7.26
CA GLN A 29 -17.87 -9.16 7.70
C GLN A 29 -17.22 -8.65 9.00
N MET A 30 -17.15 -7.34 9.19
CA MET A 30 -16.75 -6.73 10.48
C MET A 30 -17.76 -6.98 11.60
N ARG A 31 -18.98 -7.43 11.27
CA ARG A 31 -19.95 -7.95 12.25
C ARG A 31 -19.65 -9.39 12.69
N THR A 32 -18.91 -10.15 11.87
CA THR A 32 -18.56 -11.56 12.15
C THR A 32 -17.17 -11.71 12.77
N ALA A 33 -16.21 -10.87 12.41
CA ALA A 33 -15.06 -10.59 13.28
C ALA A 33 -15.58 -9.81 14.49
N ASN A 34 -15.13 -10.11 15.71
CA ASN A 34 -15.58 -9.36 16.88
C ASN A 34 -15.23 -7.86 16.67
N GLU A 35 -16.24 -6.99 16.55
CA GLU A 35 -16.04 -5.52 16.45
C GLU A 35 -15.13 -4.99 17.58
N VAL A 36 -15.11 -5.71 18.73
CA VAL A 36 -14.21 -5.49 19.87
C VAL A 36 -12.75 -5.72 19.49
N THR A 37 -12.41 -6.80 18.77
CA THR A 37 -11.03 -7.14 18.38
C THR A 37 -10.47 -6.14 17.38
N ILE A 38 -11.27 -5.71 16.39
CA ILE A 38 -10.84 -4.68 15.42
C ILE A 38 -10.65 -3.33 16.14
N ARG A 39 -11.55 -2.98 17.07
CA ARG A 39 -11.45 -1.75 17.85
C ARG A 39 -10.22 -1.76 18.76
N GLU A 40 -9.93 -2.85 19.45
CA GLU A 40 -8.76 -2.98 20.34
C GLU A 40 -7.45 -2.90 19.55
N ILE A 41 -7.40 -3.49 18.36
CA ILE A 41 -6.26 -3.41 17.44
C ILE A 41 -6.08 -1.97 16.92
N LEU A 42 -7.16 -1.31 16.48
CA LEU A 42 -7.13 0.09 16.07
C LEU A 42 -6.73 1.01 17.22
N GLU A 43 -7.25 0.76 18.42
CA GLU A 43 -6.89 1.47 19.64
C GLU A 43 -5.39 1.33 19.89
N ARG A 44 -4.82 0.12 19.83
CA ARG A 44 -3.37 -0.08 19.98
C ARG A 44 -2.57 0.63 18.89
N TYR A 45 -2.96 0.47 17.62
CA TYR A 45 -2.24 1.03 16.48
C TYR A 45 -2.25 2.57 16.45
N TYR A 46 -3.39 3.19 16.80
CA TYR A 46 -3.55 4.64 16.79
C TYR A 46 -3.26 5.30 18.15
N SER A 47 -3.14 4.56 19.25
CA SER A 47 -2.79 5.11 20.57
C SER A 47 -1.29 5.28 20.79
N ASP A 48 -0.48 4.61 19.98
CA ASP A 48 0.97 4.76 20.04
C ASP A 48 1.41 5.98 19.21
N ASP A 49 1.70 7.08 19.92
CA ASP A 49 2.18 8.32 19.31
C ASP A 49 3.50 8.15 18.54
N ALA A 50 4.35 7.19 18.93
CA ALA A 50 5.61 6.92 18.24
C ALA A 50 5.36 6.19 16.92
N ILE A 51 4.47 5.18 16.89
CA ILE A 51 4.07 4.48 15.66
C ILE A 51 3.39 5.46 14.71
N ASN A 52 2.47 6.30 15.21
CA ASN A 52 1.82 7.32 14.41
C ASN A 52 2.84 8.31 13.80
N SER A 53 3.80 8.78 14.60
CA SER A 53 4.84 9.71 14.12
C SER A 53 5.74 9.05 13.08
N LEU A 54 6.10 7.78 13.27
CA LEU A 54 6.88 7.01 12.30
C LEU A 54 6.14 6.84 10.98
N ARG A 55 4.85 6.48 11.04
CA ARG A 55 3.99 6.38 9.85
C ARG A 55 3.90 7.71 9.11
N ASP A 56 3.60 8.80 9.83
CA ASP A 56 3.40 10.11 9.23
C ASP A 56 4.70 10.61 8.59
N GLN A 57 5.85 10.36 9.22
CA GLN A 57 7.16 10.63 8.62
C GLN A 57 7.43 9.77 7.38
N LEU A 58 7.05 8.49 7.41
CA LEU A 58 7.22 7.60 6.26
C LEU A 58 6.36 8.05 5.07
N VAL A 59 5.14 8.52 5.30
CA VAL A 59 4.29 9.12 4.24
C VAL A 59 4.97 10.33 3.60
N ILE A 60 5.59 11.21 4.41
CA ILE A 60 6.36 12.36 3.91
C ILE A 60 7.56 11.90 3.08
N ASP A 61 8.29 10.89 3.56
CA ASP A 61 9.49 10.38 2.91
C ASP A 61 9.17 9.70 1.57
N ILE A 62 8.09 8.90 1.51
CA ILE A 62 7.58 8.32 0.25
C ILE A 62 7.21 9.45 -0.72
N GLY A 63 6.49 10.47 -0.24
CA GLY A 63 6.11 11.61 -1.07
C GLY A 63 7.32 12.31 -1.71
N ARG A 64 8.41 12.47 -0.96
CA ARG A 64 9.65 13.07 -1.47
C ARG A 64 10.40 12.16 -2.45
N ALA A 65 10.54 10.87 -2.13
CA ALA A 65 11.31 9.93 -2.96
C ALA A 65 10.67 9.66 -4.32
N PHE A 66 9.34 9.77 -4.41
CA PHE A 66 8.59 9.57 -5.64
C PHE A 66 8.08 10.88 -6.26
N GLU A 67 8.55 12.04 -5.77
CA GLU A 67 8.15 13.33 -6.32
C GLU A 67 8.56 13.43 -7.80
N GLY A 68 7.62 13.86 -8.64
CA GLY A 68 7.85 14.00 -10.09
C GLY A 68 7.91 12.69 -10.89
N VAL A 69 7.72 11.51 -10.27
CA VAL A 69 7.55 10.24 -10.99
C VAL A 69 6.33 10.35 -11.91
N LYS A 70 6.55 10.08 -13.20
CA LYS A 70 5.52 10.08 -14.23
C LYS A 70 5.20 8.66 -14.68
N ARG A 71 3.97 8.46 -15.14
CA ARG A 71 3.54 7.17 -15.69
C ARG A 71 4.20 6.86 -17.03
N ASP A 72 4.62 7.87 -17.79
CA ASP A 72 5.38 7.73 -19.06
C ASP A 72 4.85 6.63 -19.99
N GLY A 73 3.52 6.61 -20.17
CA GLY A 73 2.83 5.66 -21.03
C GLY A 73 2.58 4.27 -20.42
N GLY A 74 3.03 4.01 -19.20
CA GLY A 74 2.79 2.75 -18.48
C GLY A 74 1.32 2.41 -18.30
N VAL A 75 1.04 1.13 -18.06
CA VAL A 75 -0.31 0.58 -17.87
C VAL A 75 -1.06 1.32 -16.75
N THR A 76 -2.34 1.67 -16.97
CA THR A 76 -3.22 2.29 -15.97
C THR A 76 -4.05 1.28 -15.18
N LEU A 77 -4.64 1.72 -14.07
CA LEU A 77 -5.48 0.85 -13.22
C LEU A 77 -6.74 0.35 -13.94
N HIS A 78 -7.40 1.13 -14.80
CA HIS A 78 -8.53 0.56 -15.56
C HIS A 78 -8.05 -0.37 -16.69
N GLU A 79 -6.84 -0.18 -17.23
CA GLU A 79 -6.28 -1.12 -18.20
C GLU A 79 -6.00 -2.49 -17.56
N THR A 80 -5.65 -2.57 -16.27
CA THR A 80 -5.40 -3.87 -15.62
C THR A 80 -6.66 -4.73 -15.56
N GLN A 81 -7.84 -4.12 -15.40
CA GLN A 81 -9.12 -4.86 -15.48
C GLN A 81 -9.34 -5.45 -16.87
N VAL A 82 -9.06 -4.68 -17.92
CA VAL A 82 -9.17 -5.17 -19.29
C VAL A 82 -8.18 -6.31 -19.52
N LEU A 83 -6.96 -6.21 -19.00
CA LEU A 83 -5.95 -7.27 -19.12
C LEU A 83 -6.38 -8.55 -18.40
N ASP A 84 -6.93 -8.43 -17.19
CA ASP A 84 -7.47 -9.55 -16.40
C ASP A 84 -8.66 -10.23 -17.10
N ASP A 85 -9.52 -9.43 -17.74
CA ASP A 85 -10.66 -9.90 -18.53
C ASP A 85 -10.28 -10.39 -19.95
N TYR A 86 -8.99 -10.51 -20.26
CA TYR A 86 -8.46 -10.90 -21.58
C TYR A 86 -8.92 -9.99 -22.73
N GLY A 87 -9.21 -8.74 -22.44
CA GLY A 87 -9.67 -7.73 -23.39
C GLY A 87 -8.58 -7.24 -24.35
N GLY A 88 -9.02 -6.73 -25.49
CA GLY A 88 -8.16 -6.32 -26.59
C GLY A 88 -7.67 -4.87 -26.51
N GLU A 89 -6.83 -4.48 -27.47
CA GLU A 89 -6.21 -3.15 -27.51
C GLU A 89 -7.23 -2.00 -27.56
N ALA A 90 -8.34 -2.16 -28.28
CA ALA A 90 -9.38 -1.13 -28.36
C ALA A 90 -10.04 -0.87 -26.99
N GLU A 91 -10.24 -1.91 -26.19
CA GLU A 91 -10.80 -1.83 -24.85
C GLU A 91 -9.80 -1.20 -23.89
N ARG A 92 -8.51 -1.56 -24.00
CA ARG A 92 -7.42 -0.93 -23.22
C ARG A 92 -7.30 0.57 -23.51
N ILE A 93 -7.37 0.97 -24.78
CA ILE A 93 -7.39 2.39 -25.18
C ILE A 93 -8.59 3.13 -24.59
N ALA A 94 -9.76 2.48 -24.51
CA ALA A 94 -10.95 3.07 -23.89
C ALA A 94 -10.78 3.18 -22.36
N ALA A 95 -10.30 2.13 -21.71
CA ALA A 95 -10.04 2.10 -20.27
C ALA A 95 -9.01 3.14 -19.83
N ARG A 96 -7.90 3.29 -20.58
CA ARG A 96 -6.86 4.30 -20.32
C ARG A 96 -7.41 5.73 -20.25
N LYS A 97 -8.51 6.05 -20.95
CA LYS A 97 -9.13 7.38 -20.92
C LYS A 97 -9.86 7.68 -19.60
N LEU A 98 -10.10 6.66 -18.78
CA LEU A 98 -10.68 6.80 -17.44
C LEU A 98 -9.64 7.23 -16.41
N ASP A 99 -8.35 6.96 -16.67
CA ASP A 99 -7.20 7.27 -15.81
C ASP A 99 -6.48 8.55 -16.28
N PHE A 100 -7.09 9.69 -16.01
CA PHE A 100 -6.60 11.01 -16.44
C PHE A 100 -5.59 11.64 -15.46
N GLN A 101 -5.31 10.99 -14.33
CA GLN A 101 -4.39 11.51 -13.32
C GLN A 101 -2.96 11.54 -13.86
N GLU A 102 -2.38 12.74 -13.92
CA GLU A 102 -0.98 12.93 -14.33
C GLU A 102 0.01 12.72 -13.17
N ARG A 103 -0.49 12.88 -11.94
CA ARG A 103 0.28 12.76 -10.70
C ARG A 103 -0.28 11.61 -9.90
N TRP A 104 0.59 10.75 -9.39
CA TRP A 104 0.18 9.63 -8.55
C TRP A 104 -0.49 10.09 -7.24
N GLN A 105 -0.17 11.31 -6.77
CA GLN A 105 -0.77 11.93 -5.59
C GLN A 105 -2.27 12.25 -5.77
N ASP A 106 -2.72 12.37 -7.02
CA ASP A 106 -4.10 12.74 -7.36
C ASP A 106 -4.98 11.50 -7.60
N LEU A 107 -4.43 10.29 -7.40
CA LEU A 107 -5.19 9.04 -7.50
C LEU A 107 -6.24 8.96 -6.38
N PRO A 108 -7.51 8.73 -6.72
CA PRO A 108 -8.56 8.51 -5.72
C PRO A 108 -8.31 7.21 -4.96
N ASP A 109 -8.53 7.22 -3.64
CA ASP A 109 -8.37 6.05 -2.78
C ASP A 109 -9.20 4.86 -3.30
N GLU A 110 -10.36 5.14 -3.90
CA GLU A 110 -11.27 4.23 -4.61
C GLU A 110 -10.55 3.24 -5.53
N LEU A 111 -9.54 3.72 -6.27
CA LEU A 111 -8.82 2.90 -7.26
C LEU A 111 -7.70 2.08 -6.62
N LEU A 112 -7.29 2.44 -5.41
CA LEU A 112 -6.21 1.80 -4.65
C LEU A 112 -6.73 0.72 -3.69
N GLU A 113 -8.06 0.63 -3.53
CA GLU A 113 -8.69 -0.37 -2.68
C GLU A 113 -8.24 -1.77 -3.11
N ALA A 114 -8.30 -2.07 -4.41
CA ALA A 114 -7.86 -3.35 -4.93
C ALA A 114 -6.33 -3.45 -5.07
N GLY A 115 -5.70 -4.47 -4.48
CA GLY A 115 -4.27 -4.76 -4.63
C GLY A 115 -3.91 -5.63 -5.85
N TRP A 116 -4.88 -6.34 -6.43
CA TRP A 116 -4.68 -7.20 -7.60
C TRP A 116 -4.23 -6.46 -8.88
N PRO A 117 -4.56 -5.18 -9.14
CA PRO A 117 -4.07 -4.47 -10.33
C PRO A 117 -2.54 -4.49 -10.47
N LEU A 118 -1.81 -4.54 -9.35
CA LEU A 118 -0.35 -4.47 -9.33
C LEU A 118 0.34 -5.55 -10.18
N VAL A 119 -0.24 -6.75 -10.32
CA VAL A 119 0.37 -7.84 -11.10
C VAL A 119 0.29 -7.63 -12.62
N PHE A 120 -0.59 -6.74 -13.07
CA PHE A 120 -0.83 -6.45 -14.48
C PHE A 120 -0.14 -5.17 -14.96
N LEU A 121 0.50 -4.44 -14.04
CA LEU A 121 1.24 -3.23 -14.38
C LEU A 121 2.56 -3.58 -15.07
N ASP A 122 2.93 -2.79 -16.08
CA ASP A 122 4.31 -2.76 -16.57
C ASP A 122 5.21 -1.99 -15.60
N SER A 123 6.53 -1.97 -15.84
CA SER A 123 7.47 -1.32 -14.93
C SER A 123 7.18 0.16 -14.70
N ASN A 124 6.74 0.89 -15.73
CA ASN A 124 6.42 2.32 -15.62
C ASN A 124 5.11 2.54 -14.82
N GLY A 125 4.08 1.75 -15.11
CA GLY A 125 2.82 1.75 -14.37
C GLY A 125 3.05 1.38 -12.92
N PHE A 126 3.84 0.34 -12.64
CA PHE A 126 4.14 -0.10 -11.29
C PHE A 126 4.86 0.98 -10.50
N ARG A 127 5.94 1.55 -11.05
CA ARG A 127 6.69 2.64 -10.40
C ARG A 127 5.82 3.87 -10.12
N PHE A 128 4.89 4.20 -11.01
CA PHE A 128 3.98 5.33 -10.84
C PHE A 128 2.93 5.09 -9.75
N HIS A 129 2.27 3.93 -9.72
CA HIS A 129 1.19 3.67 -8.77
C HIS A 129 1.70 3.22 -7.39
N LEU A 130 2.89 2.63 -7.30
CA LEU A 130 3.46 2.12 -6.05
C LEU A 130 3.43 3.11 -4.86
N PRO A 131 3.88 4.37 -4.98
CA PRO A 131 3.84 5.31 -3.84
C PRO A 131 2.43 5.59 -3.34
N ALA A 132 1.43 5.61 -4.23
CA ALA A 132 0.03 5.80 -3.86
C ALA A 132 -0.47 4.59 -3.06
N TYR A 133 -0.16 3.37 -3.51
CA TYR A 133 -0.49 2.14 -2.78
C TYR A 133 0.20 2.05 -1.41
N MET A 134 1.48 2.38 -1.30
CA MET A 134 2.18 2.39 -0.01
C MET A 134 1.55 3.39 0.98
N ILE A 135 1.25 4.62 0.52
CA ILE A 135 0.62 5.64 1.37
C ILE A 135 -0.81 5.24 1.74
N TRP A 136 -1.59 4.73 0.79
CA TRP A 136 -2.93 4.22 1.05
C TRP A 136 -2.90 3.12 2.11
N ARG A 137 -1.95 2.18 2.00
CA ARG A 137 -1.78 1.09 2.97
C ARG A 137 -1.41 1.58 4.38
N LEU A 138 -0.57 2.60 4.48
CA LEU A 138 -0.23 3.23 5.76
C LEU A 138 -1.46 3.94 6.39
N ARG A 139 -2.34 4.53 5.55
CA ARG A 139 -3.57 5.19 6.01
C ARG A 139 -4.66 4.20 6.43
N TYR A 140 -4.72 3.04 5.78
CA TYR A 140 -5.78 2.03 5.98
C TYR A 140 -5.22 0.64 6.37
N PRO A 141 -4.59 0.51 7.55
CA PRO A 141 -3.82 -0.69 7.90
C PRO A 141 -4.64 -1.95 8.19
N PHE A 142 -5.97 -1.86 8.25
CA PHE A 142 -6.87 -2.91 8.71
C PHE A 142 -8.06 -3.15 7.76
N VAL A 143 -7.82 -3.18 6.45
CA VAL A 143 -8.86 -3.61 5.49
C VAL A 143 -8.62 -5.09 5.11
N PRO A 144 -9.40 -6.04 5.67
CA PRO A 144 -9.04 -7.47 5.70
C PRO A 144 -8.89 -8.20 4.37
N GLU A 145 -9.50 -7.76 3.27
CA GLU A 145 -9.38 -8.47 1.97
C GLU A 145 -8.60 -7.65 0.94
N LEU A 146 -7.93 -6.57 1.36
CA LEU A 146 -7.22 -5.67 0.46
C LEU A 146 -5.72 -5.72 0.73
N GLY A 147 -5.01 -6.40 -0.15
CA GLY A 147 -3.77 -5.85 -0.67
C GLY A 147 -2.56 -5.75 0.25
N SER A 148 -2.64 -5.96 1.57
CA SER A 148 -1.48 -5.88 2.48
C SER A 148 -0.43 -6.91 2.08
N ASP A 149 -0.88 -8.15 1.92
CA ASP A 149 -0.04 -9.28 1.56
C ASP A 149 0.29 -9.25 0.07
N TYR A 150 -0.60 -8.71 -0.76
CA TYR A 150 -0.31 -8.56 -2.19
C TYR A 150 0.72 -7.47 -2.46
N LEU A 151 0.65 -6.30 -1.83
CA LEU A 151 1.64 -5.24 -2.02
C LEU A 151 2.99 -5.68 -1.46
N CYS A 152 3.02 -6.19 -0.22
CA CYS A 152 4.21 -6.75 0.38
C CYS A 152 4.77 -7.92 -0.45
N GLY A 153 3.94 -8.89 -0.82
CA GLY A 153 4.30 -10.03 -1.66
C GLY A 153 4.75 -9.63 -3.07
N MET A 154 4.17 -8.59 -3.66
CA MET A 154 4.63 -8.02 -4.93
C MET A 154 6.01 -7.38 -4.80
N LEU A 155 6.24 -6.63 -3.73
CA LEU A 155 7.55 -6.02 -3.45
C LEU A 155 8.62 -7.07 -3.11
N VAL A 156 8.24 -8.18 -2.48
CA VAL A 156 9.09 -9.37 -2.32
C VAL A 156 9.38 -10.01 -3.68
N GLY A 157 8.34 -10.26 -4.48
CA GLY A 157 8.41 -10.79 -5.84
C GLY A 157 9.29 -9.97 -6.79
N CYS A 158 9.30 -8.64 -6.64
CA CYS A 158 10.17 -7.74 -7.40
C CYS A 158 11.66 -8.03 -7.17
N THR A 159 12.03 -8.57 -6.02
CA THR A 159 13.42 -8.88 -5.67
C THR A 159 13.80 -10.34 -5.90
N SER A 160 12.82 -11.24 -6.01
CA SER A 160 13.03 -12.67 -6.22
C SER A 160 12.99 -13.07 -7.70
N SER A 161 12.35 -12.27 -8.55
CA SER A 161 12.19 -12.57 -9.98
C SER A 161 13.09 -11.71 -10.86
N GLU A 162 13.81 -12.36 -11.80
CA GLU A 162 14.55 -11.68 -12.87
C GLU A 162 13.66 -10.90 -13.84
N LEU A 163 12.34 -11.12 -13.79
CA LEU A 163 11.36 -10.40 -14.62
C LEU A 163 11.17 -8.95 -14.17
N TRP A 164 11.49 -8.64 -12.90
CA TRP A 164 11.41 -7.30 -12.36
C TRP A 164 12.79 -6.66 -12.34
N ASN A 165 12.93 -5.57 -13.10
CA ASN A 165 14.17 -4.80 -13.10
C ASN A 165 14.29 -4.02 -11.78
N LEU A 166 15.13 -4.49 -10.86
CA LEU A 166 15.43 -3.77 -9.61
C LEU A 166 16.02 -2.36 -9.83
N GLY A 167 16.65 -2.13 -10.99
CA GLY A 167 17.09 -0.79 -11.42
C GLY A 167 15.95 0.16 -11.79
N LEU A 168 14.68 -0.26 -11.65
CA LEU A 168 13.51 0.60 -11.78
C LEU A 168 13.48 1.72 -10.73
N PHE A 169 14.02 1.45 -9.54
CA PHE A 169 14.00 2.36 -8.41
C PHE A 169 15.39 2.94 -8.16
N ASP A 170 15.46 4.25 -7.94
CA ASP A 170 16.67 4.87 -7.43
C ASP A 170 16.89 4.56 -5.94
N ALA A 171 18.07 4.93 -5.42
CA ALA A 171 18.45 4.62 -4.04
C ALA A 171 17.49 5.20 -2.99
N GLU A 172 16.91 6.39 -3.22
CA GLU A 172 15.96 6.99 -2.27
C GLU A 172 14.59 6.29 -2.35
N GLN A 173 14.14 5.91 -3.55
CA GLN A 173 12.94 5.09 -3.72
C GLN A 173 13.11 3.73 -3.04
N ALA A 174 14.22 3.04 -3.30
CA ALA A 174 14.55 1.76 -2.65
C ALA A 174 14.59 1.88 -1.13
N LYS A 175 15.17 2.96 -0.59
CA LYS A 175 15.20 3.26 0.85
C LYS A 175 13.81 3.40 1.45
N THR A 176 12.90 4.08 0.75
CA THR A 176 11.51 4.23 1.24
C THR A 176 10.73 2.93 1.16
N ILE A 177 10.95 2.10 0.12
CA ILE A 177 10.37 0.76 0.01
C ILE A 177 10.87 -0.13 1.15
N TYR A 178 12.18 -0.14 1.42
CA TYR A 178 12.76 -0.86 2.56
C TYR A 178 12.10 -0.44 3.88
N ARG A 179 12.00 0.87 4.14
CA ARG A 179 11.39 1.39 5.37
C ARG A 179 9.90 1.08 5.47
N PHE A 180 9.19 1.04 4.35
CA PHE A 180 7.79 0.62 4.29
C PHE A 180 7.63 -0.85 4.64
N LEU A 181 8.37 -1.75 3.99
CA LEU A 181 8.33 -3.19 4.30
C LEU A 181 8.72 -3.47 5.75
N LYS A 182 9.76 -2.79 6.25
CA LYS A 182 10.17 -2.88 7.66
C LYS A 182 9.07 -2.40 8.61
N PHE A 183 8.38 -1.31 8.28
CA PHE A 183 7.25 -0.81 9.07
C PHE A 183 6.12 -1.85 9.11
N CYS A 184 5.75 -2.44 7.97
CA CYS A 184 4.73 -3.49 7.92
C CYS A 184 5.13 -4.70 8.78
N VAL A 185 6.40 -5.12 8.76
CA VAL A 185 6.87 -6.19 9.65
C VAL A 185 6.79 -5.78 11.11
N GLU A 186 7.48 -4.72 11.53
CA GLU A 186 7.67 -4.43 12.95
C GLU A 186 6.39 -3.96 13.66
N VAL A 187 5.44 -3.41 12.91
CA VAL A 187 4.21 -2.82 13.46
C VAL A 187 2.99 -3.69 13.21
N GLU A 188 3.00 -4.53 12.17
CA GLU A 188 1.80 -5.24 11.70
C GLU A 188 1.92 -6.78 11.80
N THR A 189 3.02 -7.31 12.35
CA THR A 189 3.24 -8.75 12.64
C THR A 189 2.20 -9.43 13.54
N GLU A 190 1.34 -8.69 14.24
CA GLU A 190 0.26 -9.29 15.03
C GLU A 190 -0.99 -9.60 14.19
N LEU A 191 -0.95 -9.36 12.87
CA LEU A 191 -2.01 -9.77 11.96
C LEU A 191 -1.97 -11.29 11.71
N PRO A 192 -3.10 -12.02 11.82
CA PRO A 192 -3.14 -13.48 11.80
C PRO A 192 -2.54 -14.17 10.58
N ASP A 193 -2.40 -13.46 9.45
CA ASP A 193 -2.02 -14.00 8.15
C ASP A 193 -0.63 -13.50 7.66
N PHE A 194 0.07 -12.66 8.43
CA PHE A 194 1.38 -12.12 8.04
C PHE A 194 2.55 -12.90 8.69
N ASP A 195 3.22 -13.74 7.90
CA ASP A 195 4.39 -14.50 8.37
C ASP A 195 5.69 -13.70 8.15
N ALA A 196 6.08 -12.90 9.16
CA ALA A 196 7.34 -12.17 9.13
C ALA A 196 8.60 -13.06 9.21
N ASP A 197 8.44 -14.35 9.53
CA ASP A 197 9.53 -15.31 9.52
C ASP A 197 9.77 -15.91 8.13
N ASP A 198 8.97 -15.54 7.12
CA ASP A 198 9.16 -15.92 5.73
C ASP A 198 10.58 -15.51 5.24
N LEU A 199 11.34 -16.52 4.83
CA LEU A 199 12.70 -16.38 4.33
C LEU A 199 12.75 -15.47 3.10
N GLU A 200 11.77 -15.57 2.19
CA GLU A 200 11.72 -14.75 0.99
C GLU A 200 11.53 -13.27 1.34
N PHE A 201 10.76 -12.99 2.40
CA PHE A 201 10.55 -11.64 2.88
C PHE A 201 11.85 -11.03 3.44
N ARG A 202 12.61 -11.79 4.23
CA ARG A 202 13.90 -11.34 4.77
C ARG A 202 14.93 -11.08 3.69
N GLU A 203 15.06 -11.98 2.73
CA GLU A 203 15.98 -11.80 1.60
C GLU A 203 15.59 -10.58 0.76
N SER A 204 14.29 -10.33 0.57
CA SER A 204 13.80 -9.12 -0.08
C SER A 204 14.19 -7.85 0.68
N LEU A 205 14.03 -7.82 2.00
CA LEU A 205 14.45 -6.68 2.82
C LEU A 205 15.95 -6.38 2.67
N GLU A 206 16.80 -7.41 2.64
CA GLU A 206 18.24 -7.25 2.43
C GLU A 206 18.56 -6.68 1.05
N LYS A 207 17.87 -7.13 0.00
CA LYS A 207 18.05 -6.60 -1.36
C LYS A 207 17.61 -5.14 -1.47
N TRP A 208 16.47 -4.77 -0.89
CA TRP A 208 16.02 -3.37 -0.85
C TRP A 208 16.99 -2.49 -0.05
N LEU A 209 17.55 -3.01 1.05
CA LEU A 209 18.58 -2.31 1.81
C LEU A 209 19.86 -2.11 0.99
N ALA A 210 20.33 -3.13 0.26
CA ALA A 210 21.51 -3.01 -0.60
C ALA A 210 21.32 -1.95 -1.69
N LEU A 211 20.18 -1.98 -2.40
CA LEU A 211 19.83 -0.98 -3.41
C LEU A 211 19.77 0.43 -2.82
N SER A 212 19.25 0.57 -1.60
CA SER A 212 19.20 1.87 -0.91
C SER A 212 20.58 2.46 -0.60
N GLN A 213 21.62 1.63 -0.60
CA GLN A 213 23.02 2.02 -0.38
C GLN A 213 23.76 2.27 -1.71
N GLY A 214 23.10 2.08 -2.86
CA GLY A 214 23.69 2.20 -4.19
C GLY A 214 24.61 1.04 -4.58
N VAL A 215 24.41 -0.14 -3.97
CA VAL A 215 25.14 -1.39 -4.22
C VAL A 215 24.37 -2.27 -5.19
#